data_AF-A0AAJ7FKH5-F1
#
_entry.id   AF-A0AAJ7FKH5-F1
#
_cell.length_a   1.000
_cell.length_b   1.000
_cell.length_c   1.000
_cell.angle_alpha   90.00
_cell.angle_beta   90.00
_cell.angle_gamma   90.00
#
_symmetry.space_group_name_H-M   'P 1'
#
loop_
_entity.id
_entity.type
_entity.pdbx_description
1 polymer ?
#
loop_
_entity_poly.entity_id
_entity_poly.type
_entity_poly.pdbx_seq_one_letter_code
_entity_poly.pdbx_strand_id
1 'polypeptide(L)'
;MFMRKIKRVMIIIAIIFIPKSQSIIGYDCKVNNLNITTVSLLQVGTCDLPINKPIVENVEIQLLQLTDFMSTEVLQCKIEIDRTIYYCGMYSHISVVNNGRREYIQETTKEQCQKIHNTRTIQMTLGNIIVGLPMNATSDYPIPLAGKIGNDGSCKGVQYSDPYGSWSDVIVQANVKISVYNFNAVVHLNENRISMPSPSHIQENNSAIKRTSKAVHSRNQEGWNFCKKGTTRHE
;
A
#
# COMPACT_ATOMS: atom_id res chain seq x y z
N MET A 1 -13.06 -31.46 -101.92
CA MET A 1 -14.23 -31.95 -101.15
C MET A 1 -13.86 -32.85 -99.94
N PHE A 2 -12.68 -33.50 -99.94
CA PHE A 2 -12.26 -34.47 -98.91
C PHE A 2 -11.88 -33.87 -97.54
N MET A 3 -11.19 -32.73 -97.51
CA MET A 3 -10.77 -32.07 -96.25
C MET A 3 -11.93 -31.55 -95.38
N ARG A 4 -13.12 -31.32 -95.96
CA ARG A 4 -14.31 -30.85 -95.22
C ARG A 4 -14.97 -31.99 -94.42
N LYS A 5 -14.84 -33.24 -94.89
CA LYS A 5 -15.32 -34.43 -94.18
C LYS A 5 -14.37 -34.82 -93.04
N ILE A 6 -13.05 -34.73 -93.25
CA ILE A 6 -12.05 -34.98 -92.20
C ILE A 6 -12.17 -33.97 -91.05
N LYS A 7 -12.35 -32.67 -91.33
CA LYS A 7 -12.60 -31.67 -90.27
C LYS A 7 -13.87 -31.95 -89.46
N ARG A 8 -14.95 -32.45 -90.09
CA ARG A 8 -16.19 -32.81 -89.37
C ARG A 8 -16.01 -34.07 -88.52
N VAL A 9 -15.25 -35.06 -88.98
CA VAL A 9 -14.95 -36.28 -88.21
C VAL A 9 -14.05 -35.97 -87.01
N MET A 10 -13.04 -35.12 -87.18
CA MET A 10 -12.15 -34.71 -86.07
C MET A 10 -12.89 -33.93 -84.98
N ILE A 11 -13.87 -33.09 -85.33
CA ILE A 11 -14.71 -32.38 -84.34
C ILE A 11 -15.59 -33.36 -83.56
N ILE A 12 -16.16 -34.37 -84.22
CA ILE A 12 -17.00 -35.38 -83.55
C ILE A 12 -16.17 -36.22 -82.58
N ILE A 13 -14.94 -36.61 -82.97
CA ILE A 13 -14.03 -37.36 -82.09
C ILE A 13 -13.62 -36.51 -80.87
N ALA A 14 -13.38 -35.21 -81.04
CA ALA A 14 -13.00 -34.32 -79.95
C ALA A 14 -14.08 -34.16 -78.85
N ILE A 15 -15.38 -34.25 -79.20
CA ILE A 15 -16.49 -34.12 -78.24
C ILE A 15 -16.60 -35.36 -77.33
N ILE A 16 -16.16 -36.53 -77.79
CA ILE A 16 -16.22 -37.78 -77.03
C ILE A 16 -15.20 -37.80 -75.88
N PHE A 17 -14.14 -36.98 -75.95
CA PHE A 17 -13.08 -36.90 -74.95
C PHE A 17 -13.33 -35.84 -73.85
N ILE A 18 -14.50 -35.19 -73.80
CA ILE A 18 -14.81 -34.25 -72.72
C ILE A 18 -15.18 -35.06 -71.46
N PRO A 19 -14.45 -34.92 -70.34
CA PRO A 19 -14.77 -35.63 -69.10
C PRO A 19 -16.13 -35.18 -68.56
N LYS A 20 -16.95 -36.14 -68.12
CA LYS A 20 -18.25 -35.84 -67.48
C LYS A 20 -18.01 -35.09 -66.18
N SER A 21 -18.54 -33.88 -66.06
CA SER A 21 -18.52 -33.11 -64.82
C SER A 21 -19.31 -33.86 -63.73
N GLN A 22 -18.69 -34.10 -62.58
CA GLN A 22 -19.38 -34.64 -61.41
C GLN A 22 -20.01 -33.48 -60.63
N SER A 23 -21.30 -33.58 -60.33
CA SER A 23 -21.96 -32.66 -59.40
C SER A 23 -21.56 -33.00 -57.97
N ILE A 24 -21.38 -31.98 -57.13
CA ILE A 24 -21.17 -32.16 -55.69
C ILE A 24 -22.50 -32.58 -55.06
N ILE A 25 -22.50 -33.70 -54.34
CA ILE A 25 -23.65 -34.19 -53.56
C ILE A 25 -23.27 -34.12 -52.09
N GLY A 26 -23.97 -33.29 -51.32
CA GLY A 26 -23.85 -33.23 -49.86
C GLY A 26 -25.03 -33.95 -49.20
N TYR A 27 -24.74 -34.79 -48.21
CA TYR A 27 -25.76 -35.48 -47.40
C TYR A 27 -25.78 -34.86 -45.99
N ASP A 28 -26.96 -34.53 -45.48
CA ASP A 28 -27.13 -34.17 -44.06
C ASP A 28 -27.31 -35.46 -43.24
N CYS A 29 -26.32 -35.77 -42.41
CA CYS A 29 -26.25 -37.03 -41.67
C CYS A 29 -27.11 -37.04 -40.39
N LYS A 30 -27.93 -36.02 -40.13
CA LYS A 30 -28.66 -35.90 -38.85
C LYS A 30 -30.13 -36.34 -38.87
N VAL A 31 -30.69 -36.82 -39.99
CA VAL A 31 -32.13 -37.16 -40.07
C VAL A 31 -32.38 -38.47 -40.84
N ASN A 32 -33.29 -39.31 -40.33
CA ASN A 32 -33.62 -40.64 -40.91
C ASN A 32 -34.47 -40.59 -42.19
N ASN A 33 -34.93 -39.42 -42.61
CA ASN A 33 -35.71 -39.22 -43.82
C ASN A 33 -34.96 -38.30 -44.78
N LEU A 34 -34.52 -38.85 -45.92
CA LEU A 34 -33.79 -38.10 -46.95
C LEU A 34 -34.75 -37.24 -47.77
N ASN A 35 -34.81 -35.95 -47.46
CA ASN A 35 -35.50 -34.96 -48.29
C ASN A 35 -34.47 -34.31 -49.22
N ILE A 36 -34.39 -34.77 -50.48
CA ILE A 36 -33.38 -34.31 -51.43
C ILE A 36 -33.77 -32.91 -51.91
N THR A 37 -32.92 -31.92 -51.61
CA THR A 37 -33.04 -30.55 -52.14
C THR A 37 -31.88 -30.29 -53.10
N THR A 38 -32.18 -29.80 -54.29
CA THR A 38 -31.17 -29.40 -55.29
C THR A 38 -30.91 -27.90 -55.15
N VAL A 39 -29.67 -27.54 -54.89
CA VAL A 39 -29.24 -26.13 -54.78
C VAL A 39 -28.46 -25.75 -56.02
N SER A 40 -28.90 -24.70 -56.71
CA SER A 40 -28.17 -24.14 -57.86
C SER A 40 -27.00 -23.29 -57.36
N LEU A 41 -25.79 -23.58 -57.83
CA LEU A 41 -24.59 -22.76 -57.55
C LEU A 41 -24.39 -21.63 -58.57
N LEU A 42 -25.24 -21.54 -59.60
CA LEU A 42 -25.14 -20.52 -60.64
C LEU A 42 -25.76 -19.18 -60.21
N GLN A 43 -26.62 -19.21 -59.20
CA GLN A 43 -27.29 -18.02 -58.66
C GLN A 43 -27.28 -18.09 -57.13
N VAL A 44 -26.88 -16.99 -56.51
CA VAL A 44 -27.09 -16.77 -55.08
C VAL A 44 -28.57 -16.41 -54.91
N GLY A 45 -29.33 -17.25 -54.21
CA GLY A 45 -30.71 -16.93 -53.82
C GLY A 45 -30.74 -15.70 -52.88
N THR A 46 -31.84 -14.95 -52.87
CA THR A 46 -31.99 -13.84 -51.93
C THR A 46 -32.16 -14.37 -50.52
N CYS A 47 -31.18 -14.12 -49.65
CA CYS A 47 -31.30 -14.36 -48.21
C CYS A 47 -32.12 -13.22 -47.59
N ASP A 48 -33.44 -13.35 -47.61
CA ASP A 48 -34.33 -12.49 -46.84
C ASP A 48 -34.36 -12.95 -45.38
N LEU A 49 -33.24 -12.79 -44.68
CA LEU A 49 -33.20 -12.98 -43.24
C LEU A 49 -33.96 -11.80 -42.60
N PRO A 50 -34.98 -12.05 -41.77
CA PRO A 50 -35.63 -10.98 -41.04
C PRO A 50 -34.57 -10.30 -40.17
N ILE A 51 -34.34 -9.02 -40.43
CA ILE A 51 -33.44 -8.20 -39.61
C ILE A 51 -34.14 -7.97 -38.28
N ASN A 52 -33.99 -8.92 -37.35
CA ASN A 52 -34.34 -8.70 -35.97
C ASN A 52 -33.35 -7.67 -35.42
N LYS A 53 -33.85 -6.44 -35.20
CA LYS A 53 -33.06 -5.42 -34.52
C LYS A 53 -32.67 -5.97 -33.15
N PRO A 54 -31.38 -6.05 -32.80
CA PRO A 54 -30.99 -6.47 -31.46
C PRO A 54 -31.62 -5.49 -30.47
N ILE A 55 -32.27 -6.04 -29.45
CA ILE A 55 -32.79 -5.23 -28.35
C ILE A 55 -31.55 -4.77 -27.58
N VAL A 56 -31.21 -3.49 -27.73
CA VAL A 56 -30.10 -2.88 -27.01
C VAL A 56 -30.63 -2.47 -25.65
N GLU A 57 -30.29 -3.27 -24.64
CA GLU A 57 -30.54 -2.92 -23.25
C GLU A 57 -29.26 -2.35 -22.65
N ASN A 58 -29.36 -1.16 -22.06
CA ASN A 58 -28.27 -0.58 -21.29
C ASN A 58 -28.22 -1.32 -19.94
N VAL A 59 -27.25 -2.22 -19.80
CA VAL A 59 -26.99 -2.92 -18.55
C VAL A 59 -25.87 -2.17 -17.82
N GLU A 60 -26.14 -1.72 -16.61
CA GLU A 60 -25.09 -1.21 -15.72
C GLU A 60 -24.32 -2.38 -15.11
N ILE A 61 -23.05 -2.50 -15.49
CA ILE A 61 -22.15 -3.53 -14.98
C ILE A 61 -21.33 -2.92 -13.85
N GLN A 62 -21.50 -3.41 -12.61
CA GLN A 62 -20.56 -3.10 -11.53
C GLN A 62 -19.34 -4.01 -11.62
N LEU A 63 -18.18 -3.43 -11.94
CA LEU A 63 -16.88 -4.08 -11.79
C LEU A 63 -16.49 -4.08 -10.31
N LEU A 64 -16.76 -5.18 -9.61
CA LEU A 64 -16.20 -5.44 -8.29
C LEU A 64 -14.79 -5.98 -8.46
N GLN A 65 -13.79 -5.11 -8.35
CA GLN A 65 -12.39 -5.53 -8.31
C GLN A 65 -12.13 -6.22 -6.96
N LEU A 66 -11.95 -7.54 -6.99
CA LEU A 66 -11.51 -8.31 -5.84
C LEU A 66 -10.06 -7.92 -5.53
N THR A 67 -9.89 -7.07 -4.54
CA THR A 67 -8.58 -6.65 -4.05
C THR A 67 -8.23 -7.47 -2.81
N ASP A 68 -7.13 -8.20 -2.88
CA ASP A 68 -6.60 -9.00 -1.77
C ASP A 68 -6.00 -8.09 -0.68
N PHE A 69 -6.88 -7.60 0.19
CA PHE A 69 -6.51 -6.83 1.37
C PHE A 69 -6.56 -7.69 2.63
N MET A 70 -5.60 -7.47 3.51
CA MET A 70 -5.58 -8.08 4.83
C MET A 70 -5.34 -7.02 5.90
N SER A 71 -6.10 -7.06 6.98
CA SER A 71 -5.85 -6.17 8.13
C SER A 71 -4.77 -6.76 9.04
N THR A 72 -3.84 -5.94 9.51
CA THR A 72 -2.81 -6.35 10.48
C THR A 72 -2.69 -5.34 11.62
N GLU A 73 -2.46 -5.84 12.84
CA GLU A 73 -2.21 -5.00 14.01
C GLU A 73 -0.80 -4.40 13.92
N VAL A 74 -0.71 -3.08 14.11
CA VAL A 74 0.54 -2.32 14.11
C VAL A 74 0.71 -1.64 15.46
N LEU A 75 1.86 -1.92 16.08
CA LEU A 75 2.33 -1.21 17.26
C LEU A 75 3.29 -0.11 16.81
N GLN A 76 3.01 1.12 17.22
CA GLN A 76 3.81 2.28 16.91
C GLN A 76 4.30 2.93 18.20
N CYS A 77 5.59 3.24 18.25
CA CYS A 77 6.23 4.02 19.30
C CYS A 77 7.10 5.08 18.65
N LYS A 78 6.94 6.34 19.03
CA LYS A 78 7.79 7.45 18.60
C LYS A 78 8.22 8.24 19.82
N ILE A 79 9.51 8.53 19.92
CA ILE A 79 10.10 9.31 20.99
C ILE A 79 10.84 10.47 20.34
N GLU A 80 10.42 11.68 20.66
CA GLU A 80 11.04 12.91 20.20
C GLU A 80 11.64 13.62 21.42
N ILE A 81 12.87 14.09 21.28
CA ILE A 81 13.63 14.74 22.36
C ILE A 81 14.01 16.13 21.88
N ASP A 82 13.48 17.17 22.53
CA ASP A 82 14.02 18.54 22.48
C ASP A 82 14.89 18.75 23.73
N ARG A 83 16.22 18.69 23.55
CA ARG A 83 17.18 18.88 24.63
C ARG A 83 17.80 20.27 24.60
N THR A 84 18.11 20.81 25.78
CA THR A 84 18.93 22.00 25.97
C THR A 84 20.01 21.73 27.02
N ILE A 85 21.25 22.03 26.65
CA ILE A 85 22.45 21.87 27.48
C ILE A 85 22.90 23.26 27.95
N TYR A 86 23.19 23.38 29.24
CA TYR A 86 23.83 24.55 29.83
C TYR A 86 25.11 24.14 30.53
N TYR A 87 26.14 24.98 30.41
CA TYR A 87 27.34 24.86 31.24
C TYR A 87 27.03 25.35 32.65
N CYS A 88 27.44 24.58 33.65
CA CYS A 88 27.31 24.88 35.06
C CYS A 88 28.69 25.26 35.62
N GLY A 89 28.94 26.57 35.70
CA GLY A 89 30.19 27.13 36.13
C GLY A 89 30.32 27.26 37.64
N MET A 90 31.47 27.81 38.06
CA MET A 90 31.73 28.17 39.45
C MET A 90 30.61 29.09 39.99
N TYR A 91 30.21 28.89 41.24
CA TYR A 91 29.08 29.59 41.88
C TYR A 91 27.70 29.33 41.23
N SER A 92 27.54 28.22 40.52
CA SER A 92 26.28 27.83 39.86
C SER A 92 25.83 28.79 38.75
N HIS A 93 26.76 29.51 38.12
CA HIS A 93 26.44 30.30 36.93
C HIS A 93 26.12 29.38 35.75
N ILE A 94 24.97 29.62 35.12
CA ILE A 94 24.56 28.92 33.90
C ILE A 94 24.92 29.73 32.66
N SER A 95 25.51 29.08 31.67
CA SER A 95 25.79 29.69 30.37
C SER A 95 25.45 28.74 29.21
N VAL A 96 25.23 29.32 28.03
CA VAL A 96 24.94 28.56 26.82
C VAL A 96 26.21 27.91 26.28
N VAL A 97 26.06 26.70 25.73
CA VAL A 97 27.15 25.97 25.08
C VAL A 97 26.89 25.82 23.58
N ASN A 98 27.98 25.65 22.83
CA ASN A 98 27.87 25.35 21.40
C ASN A 98 27.11 24.03 21.18
N ASN A 99 26.20 24.01 20.20
CA ASN A 99 25.31 22.89 19.91
C ASN A 99 24.51 22.40 21.15
N GLY A 100 24.20 23.34 22.06
CA GLY A 100 23.52 23.05 23.31
C GLY A 100 22.05 22.69 23.16
N ARG A 101 21.36 23.25 22.16
CA ARG A 101 19.95 22.90 21.87
C ARG A 101 19.84 22.03 20.64
N ARG A 102 19.07 20.93 20.72
CA ARG A 102 18.76 20.07 19.58
C ARG A 102 17.46 19.30 19.78
N GLU A 103 16.71 19.17 18.69
CA GLU A 103 15.54 18.30 18.58
C GLU A 103 15.87 17.10 17.69
N TYR A 104 15.53 15.89 18.12
CA TYR A 104 15.76 14.66 17.36
C TYR A 104 14.80 13.53 17.75
N ILE A 105 14.64 12.57 16.84
CA ILE A 105 13.90 11.33 17.10
C ILE A 105 14.86 10.31 17.70
N GLN A 106 14.51 9.76 18.86
CA GLN A 106 15.24 8.64 19.44
C GLN A 106 14.78 7.33 18.79
N GLU A 107 15.74 6.63 18.17
CA GLU A 107 15.48 5.30 17.62
C GLU A 107 15.02 4.33 18.71
N THR A 108 13.90 3.66 18.45
CA THR A 108 13.30 2.67 19.34
C THR A 108 13.26 1.33 18.62
N THR A 109 13.81 0.28 19.22
CA THR A 109 13.77 -1.06 18.62
C THR A 109 12.37 -1.66 18.71
N LYS A 110 12.13 -2.72 17.93
CA LYS A 110 10.89 -3.50 17.98
C LYS A 110 10.59 -3.99 19.40
N GLU A 111 11.58 -4.57 20.04
CA GLU A 111 11.49 -5.18 21.37
C GLU A 111 11.20 -4.11 22.42
N GLN A 112 11.85 -2.95 22.30
CA GLN A 112 11.62 -1.82 23.18
C GLN A 112 10.20 -1.25 23.01
N CYS A 113 9.73 -1.10 21.77
CA CYS A 113 8.36 -0.65 21.53
C CYS A 113 7.33 -1.65 22.08
N GLN A 114 7.54 -2.95 21.85
CA GLN A 114 6.69 -4.00 22.44
C GLN A 114 6.69 -3.94 23.97
N LYS A 115 7.86 -3.75 24.58
CA LYS A 115 7.98 -3.59 26.03
C LYS A 115 7.20 -2.37 26.52
N ILE A 116 7.30 -1.23 25.84
CA ILE A 116 6.55 -0.01 26.16
C ILE A 116 5.04 -0.28 26.12
N HIS A 117 4.55 -0.96 25.07
CA HIS A 117 3.13 -1.33 24.97
C HIS A 117 2.67 -2.24 26.11
N ASN A 118 3.53 -3.18 26.54
CA ASN A 118 3.20 -4.14 27.59
C ASN A 118 3.30 -3.56 29.00
N THR A 119 4.38 -2.83 29.31
CA THR A 119 4.67 -2.34 30.66
C THR A 119 4.16 -0.92 30.89
N ARG A 120 3.91 -0.16 29.83
CA ARG A 120 3.61 1.29 29.87
C ARG A 120 4.71 2.09 30.56
N THR A 121 5.96 1.64 30.42
CA THR A 121 7.12 2.29 31.01
C THR A 121 8.25 2.44 30.02
N ILE A 122 9.05 3.49 30.19
CA ILE A 122 10.31 3.67 29.45
C ILE A 122 11.37 4.24 30.38
N GLN A 123 12.59 3.72 30.24
CA GLN A 123 13.76 4.23 30.93
C GLN A 123 14.53 5.15 29.99
N MET A 124 14.64 6.43 30.35
CA MET A 124 15.33 7.43 29.53
C MET A 124 16.81 7.53 29.91
N THR A 125 17.12 7.59 31.20
CA THR A 125 18.48 7.59 31.73
C THR A 125 18.57 6.82 33.05
N LEU A 126 19.77 6.69 33.63
CA LEU A 126 19.97 6.12 34.97
C LEU A 126 19.23 6.98 36.02
N GLY A 127 18.04 6.54 36.43
CA GLY A 127 17.22 7.20 37.45
C GLY A 127 15.96 7.90 36.92
N ASN A 128 15.81 8.06 35.61
CA ASN A 128 14.59 8.61 35.00
C ASN A 128 13.81 7.49 34.32
N ILE A 129 12.78 7.00 35.01
CA ILE A 129 11.81 6.05 34.48
C ILE A 129 10.47 6.78 34.36
N ILE A 130 9.96 6.86 33.13
CA ILE A 130 8.61 7.36 32.88
C ILE A 130 7.67 6.16 32.98
N VAL A 131 6.63 6.29 33.80
CA VAL A 131 5.65 5.23 34.08
C VAL A 131 4.25 5.71 33.72
N GLY A 132 3.37 4.75 33.42
CA GLY A 132 1.97 5.04 33.13
C GLY A 132 1.75 5.75 31.79
N LEU A 133 2.54 5.40 30.77
CA LEU A 133 2.38 5.95 29.42
C LEU A 133 0.95 5.67 28.92
N PRO A 134 0.21 6.69 28.44
CA PRO A 134 -1.12 6.50 27.91
C PRO A 134 -1.06 5.83 26.54
N MET A 135 -2.01 4.93 26.30
CA MET A 135 -2.16 4.26 25.01
C MET A 135 -2.98 5.14 24.06
N ASN A 136 -2.62 5.08 22.78
CA ASN A 136 -3.25 5.86 21.70
C ASN A 136 -3.21 7.37 21.92
N ALA A 137 -2.10 7.83 22.49
CA ALA A 137 -1.91 9.22 22.85
C ALA A 137 -0.44 9.61 22.70
N THR A 138 -0.23 10.93 22.68
CA THR A 138 1.07 11.56 22.80
C THR A 138 1.15 12.27 24.14
N SER A 139 2.28 12.16 24.83
CA SER A 139 2.51 12.80 26.13
C SER A 139 3.89 13.41 26.19
N ASP A 140 3.98 14.57 26.85
CA ASP A 140 5.20 15.34 26.99
C ASP A 140 5.73 15.23 28.44
N TYR A 141 7.02 14.98 28.58
CA TYR A 141 7.68 14.75 29.86
C TYR A 141 8.94 15.64 29.97
N PRO A 142 8.93 16.68 30.81
CA PRO A 142 10.12 17.46 31.11
C PRO A 142 10.99 16.68 32.10
N ILE A 143 12.19 16.28 31.68
CA ILE A 143 13.12 15.51 32.51
C ILE A 143 14.57 16.01 32.38
N PRO A 144 15.39 15.93 33.44
CA PRO A 144 16.83 16.13 33.32
C PRO A 144 17.48 14.86 32.74
N LEU A 145 18.22 15.01 31.64
CA LEU A 145 19.00 13.89 31.08
C LEU A 145 20.34 13.72 31.81
N ALA A 146 20.95 14.82 32.27
CA ALA A 146 22.21 14.82 32.98
C ALA A 146 22.37 16.06 33.86
N GLY A 147 23.24 15.95 34.87
CA GLY A 147 23.48 17.01 35.85
C GLY A 147 22.33 17.13 36.85
N LYS A 148 22.46 18.05 37.81
CA LYS A 148 21.43 18.34 38.81
C LYS A 148 21.27 19.84 38.99
N ILE A 149 20.03 20.26 39.20
CA ILE A 149 19.68 21.61 39.61
C ILE A 149 19.01 21.47 40.97
N GLY A 150 19.55 22.14 41.99
CA GLY A 150 18.98 22.21 43.32
C GLY A 150 17.82 23.20 43.37
N ASN A 151 16.92 22.99 44.34
CA ASN A 151 15.79 23.90 44.57
C ASN A 151 16.23 25.30 45.03
N ASP A 152 17.48 25.43 45.48
CA ASP A 152 18.15 26.67 45.86
C ASP A 152 18.76 27.42 44.67
N GLY A 153 18.61 26.92 43.45
CA GLY A 153 19.23 27.47 42.24
C GLY A 153 20.69 27.04 42.05
N SER A 154 21.24 26.19 42.94
CA SER A 154 22.55 25.61 42.71
C SER A 154 22.53 24.64 41.52
N CYS A 155 23.64 24.52 40.80
CA CYS A 155 23.78 23.52 39.76
C CYS A 155 25.00 22.64 40.00
N LYS A 156 24.91 21.39 39.60
CA LYS A 156 26.04 20.45 39.56
C LYS A 156 26.14 19.87 38.16
N GLY A 157 27.13 20.36 37.43
CA GLY A 157 27.49 19.87 36.11
C GLY A 157 28.05 18.45 36.15
N VAL A 158 27.86 17.72 35.07
CA VAL A 158 28.48 16.41 34.83
C VAL A 158 28.98 16.35 33.39
N GLN A 159 29.76 15.31 33.09
CA GLN A 159 30.11 14.98 31.71
C GLN A 159 28.89 14.41 30.99
N TYR A 160 28.60 14.91 29.80
CA TYR A 160 27.51 14.43 28.95
C TYR A 160 27.97 14.30 27.51
N SER A 161 27.57 13.21 26.86
CA SER A 161 27.86 12.95 25.46
C SER A 161 26.66 12.29 24.80
N ASP A 162 26.41 12.69 23.56
CA ASP A 162 25.41 12.10 22.67
C ASP A 162 25.97 12.06 21.23
N PRO A 163 25.22 11.55 20.23
CA PRO A 163 25.71 11.48 18.85
C PRO A 163 26.10 12.83 18.21
N TYR A 164 25.86 13.94 18.90
CA TYR A 164 26.00 15.29 18.40
C TYR A 164 27.11 16.10 19.10
N GLY A 165 27.74 15.53 20.13
CA GLY A 165 28.87 16.16 20.79
C GLY A 165 29.13 15.62 22.19
N SER A 166 30.14 16.20 22.82
CA SER A 166 30.51 15.94 24.20
C SER A 166 30.75 17.26 24.91
N TRP A 167 30.26 17.39 26.13
CA TRP A 167 30.36 18.59 26.94
C TRP A 167 30.71 18.23 28.38
N SER A 168 31.49 19.11 29.01
CA SER A 168 31.91 18.99 30.41
C SER A 168 31.26 20.02 31.31
N ASP A 169 31.03 19.61 32.55
CA ASP A 169 30.40 20.40 33.59
C ASP A 169 29.05 20.98 33.16
N VAL A 170 28.21 20.14 32.52
CA VAL A 170 26.91 20.57 32.00
C VAL A 170 25.72 20.01 32.77
N ILE A 171 24.62 20.75 32.72
CA ILE A 171 23.27 20.29 33.03
C ILE A 171 22.50 20.15 31.71
N VAL A 172 21.70 19.10 31.60
CA VAL A 172 20.94 18.79 30.38
C VAL A 172 19.48 18.61 30.73
N GLN A 173 18.65 19.50 30.20
CA GLN A 173 17.20 19.42 30.32
C GLN A 173 16.62 18.96 28.99
N ALA A 174 15.57 18.15 29.02
CA ALA A 174 14.87 17.74 27.83
C ALA A 174 13.36 17.76 28.04
N ASN A 175 12.64 18.09 26.98
CA ASN A 175 11.23 17.76 26.84
C ASN A 175 11.13 16.52 25.94
N VAL A 176 10.64 15.42 26.51
CA VAL A 176 10.51 14.14 25.81
C VAL A 176 9.05 13.95 25.44
N LYS A 177 8.77 13.96 24.14
CA LYS A 177 7.45 13.69 23.60
C LYS A 177 7.36 12.23 23.17
N ILE A 178 6.48 11.49 23.81
CA ILE A 178 6.31 10.05 23.60
C ILE A 178 4.93 9.81 23.01
N SER A 179 4.90 9.14 21.86
CA SER A 179 3.67 8.71 21.18
C SER A 179 3.61 7.18 21.19
N VAL A 180 2.53 6.63 21.74
CA VAL A 180 2.30 5.17 21.79
C VAL A 180 0.94 4.88 21.17
N TYR A 181 0.92 4.19 20.03
CA TYR A 181 -0.30 3.90 19.28
C TYR A 181 -0.39 2.43 18.90
N ASN A 182 -1.61 1.88 18.99
CA ASN A 182 -1.97 0.57 18.45
C ASN A 182 -3.17 0.75 17.51
N PHE A 183 -3.03 0.31 16.26
CA PHE A 183 -4.09 0.36 15.27
C PHE A 183 -4.00 -0.77 14.26
N ASN A 184 -5.09 -0.99 13.54
CA ASN A 184 -5.13 -1.91 12.42
C ASN A 184 -4.75 -1.18 11.12
N ALA A 185 -3.78 -1.71 10.40
CA ALA A 185 -3.35 -1.22 9.09
C ALA A 185 -3.79 -2.18 7.98
N VAL A 186 -4.06 -1.64 6.79
CA VAL A 186 -4.45 -2.44 5.62
C VAL A 186 -3.20 -2.85 4.84
N VAL A 187 -3.04 -4.13 4.62
CA VAL A 187 -1.97 -4.74 3.84
C VAL A 187 -2.51 -5.08 2.45
N HIS A 188 -1.89 -4.48 1.44
CA HIS A 188 -2.17 -4.74 0.02
C HIS A 188 -1.27 -5.89 -0.42
N LEU A 189 -1.81 -7.12 -0.45
CA LEU A 189 -1.01 -8.33 -0.65
C LEU A 189 -0.32 -8.35 -2.02
N ASN A 190 -1.02 -7.92 -3.06
CA ASN A 190 -0.52 -7.92 -4.43
C ASN A 190 0.52 -6.81 -4.70
N GLU A 191 0.51 -5.75 -3.90
CA GLU A 191 1.44 -4.61 -4.05
C GLU A 191 2.59 -4.66 -3.05
N ASN A 192 2.56 -5.59 -2.10
CA ASN A 192 3.47 -5.66 -0.95
C ASN A 192 3.58 -4.32 -0.20
N ARG A 193 2.44 -3.65 0.01
CA ARG A 193 2.35 -2.33 0.65
C ARG A 193 1.48 -2.38 1.90
N ILE A 194 1.81 -1.54 2.87
CA ILE A 194 1.00 -1.33 4.08
C ILE A 194 0.51 0.12 4.06
N SER A 195 -0.81 0.28 4.07
CA SER A 195 -1.49 1.56 4.17
C SER A 195 -1.75 1.87 5.64
N MET A 196 -1.08 2.91 6.13
CA MET A 196 -1.25 3.39 7.50
C MET A 196 -2.31 4.49 7.54
N PRO A 197 -3.15 4.54 8.59
CA PRO A 197 -3.98 5.70 8.84
C PRO A 197 -3.08 6.93 9.03
N SER A 198 -3.48 8.06 8.44
CA SER A 198 -2.75 9.31 8.63
C SER A 198 -2.80 9.75 10.11
N PRO A 199 -1.84 10.57 10.57
CA PRO A 199 -1.84 11.09 11.95
C PRO A 199 -3.14 11.80 12.34
N SER A 200 -3.84 12.43 11.38
CA SER A 200 -5.15 13.05 11.62
C SER A 200 -6.25 12.02 11.92
N HIS A 201 -6.21 10.86 11.25
CA HIS A 201 -7.21 9.81 11.45
C HIS A 201 -7.01 9.02 12.76
N ILE A 202 -5.79 8.91 13.26
CA ILE A 202 -5.53 8.25 14.54
C ILE A 202 -6.05 9.09 15.72
N GLN A 203 -5.97 10.43 15.63
CA GLN A 203 -6.62 11.33 16.59
C GLN A 203 -8.15 11.36 16.45
N GLU A 204 -8.69 11.26 15.23
CA GLU A 204 -10.14 11.26 14.98
C GLU A 204 -10.86 10.04 15.57
N ASN A 205 -10.25 8.85 15.57
CA ASN A 205 -10.88 7.65 16.13
C ASN A 205 -11.12 7.71 17.65
N ASN A 206 -10.39 8.57 18.37
CA ASN A 206 -10.64 8.85 19.80
C ASN A 206 -11.44 10.14 20.04
N SER A 207 -11.74 10.90 18.99
CA SER A 207 -12.29 12.27 19.10
C SER A 207 -13.55 12.51 18.27
N ALA A 208 -14.17 11.48 17.70
CA ALA A 208 -15.39 11.58 16.89
C ALA A 208 -16.68 11.90 17.67
N ILE A 209 -16.58 12.69 18.75
CA ILE A 209 -17.57 13.72 19.13
C ILE A 209 -16.91 15.09 18.87
N LYS A 210 -16.74 15.46 17.59
CA LYS A 210 -16.81 16.84 17.06
C LYS A 210 -16.38 16.86 15.59
N ARG A 211 -17.37 16.95 14.70
CA ARG A 211 -17.17 17.38 13.31
C ARG A 211 -16.80 18.87 13.30
N THR A 212 -15.81 19.27 12.49
CA THR A 212 -16.01 19.96 11.20
C THR A 212 -14.65 20.41 10.61
N SER A 213 -14.30 19.79 9.47
CA SER A 213 -13.64 20.34 8.27
C SER A 213 -12.59 21.46 8.38
N LYS A 214 -11.35 21.18 7.93
CA LYS A 214 -10.72 21.79 6.75
C LYS A 214 -9.36 21.12 6.45
N ALA A 215 -9.18 20.71 5.18
CA ALA A 215 -7.97 20.08 4.66
C ALA A 215 -6.98 21.14 4.14
N VAL A 216 -5.67 20.99 4.39
CA VAL A 216 -4.59 21.60 3.58
C VAL A 216 -3.29 20.78 3.66
N HIS A 217 -2.88 20.30 2.47
CA HIS A 217 -1.52 20.19 1.90
C HIS A 217 -0.43 19.31 2.54
N SER A 218 -0.05 18.29 1.75
CA SER A 218 1.06 17.35 1.91
C SER A 218 2.45 17.98 1.70
N ARG A 219 3.44 17.58 2.52
CA ARG A 219 4.80 17.31 2.04
C ARG A 219 5.66 16.47 3.00
N ASN A 220 6.34 15.50 2.38
CA ASN A 220 7.63 14.87 2.68
C ASN A 220 7.83 13.87 3.84
N GLN A 221 8.14 12.65 3.38
CA GLN A 221 9.13 11.66 3.86
C GLN A 221 9.89 12.00 5.15
N GLU A 222 9.76 11.17 6.19
CA GLU A 222 10.81 10.93 7.19
C GLU A 222 10.70 9.50 7.75
N GLY A 223 11.83 8.98 8.26
CA GLY A 223 12.12 7.57 8.45
C GLY A 223 11.39 6.91 9.62
N TRP A 224 10.62 5.88 9.30
CA TRP A 224 9.85 5.08 10.26
C TRP A 224 10.40 3.66 10.31
N ASN A 225 10.61 3.14 11.52
CA ASN A 225 10.88 1.71 11.73
C ASN A 225 9.55 0.99 12.01
N PHE A 226 9.16 0.09 11.12
CA PHE A 226 7.88 -0.63 11.15
C PHE A 226 8.04 -2.06 11.65
N CYS A 227 7.12 -2.53 12.49
CA CYS A 227 7.18 -3.88 13.06
C CYS A 227 5.92 -4.68 12.72
N LYS A 228 6.08 -5.72 11.88
CA LYS A 228 5.04 -6.73 11.62
C LYS A 228 5.04 -7.77 12.76
N LYS A 229 3.86 -8.13 13.24
CA LYS A 229 3.66 -9.28 14.14
C LYS A 229 3.64 -10.54 13.26
N GLY A 230 4.57 -11.47 13.50
CA GLY A 230 4.63 -12.72 12.77
C GLY A 230 3.49 -13.63 13.21
N THR A 231 2.62 -14.01 12.27
CA THR A 231 1.61 -15.04 12.51
C THR A 231 2.30 -16.40 12.35
N THR A 232 2.43 -17.16 13.44
CA THR A 232 2.84 -18.56 13.40
C THR A 232 1.77 -19.37 12.68
N ARG A 233 2.15 -19.95 11.54
CA ARG A 233 1.32 -20.92 10.81
C ARG A 233 1.47 -22.25 11.56
N HIS A 234 0.38 -22.71 12.18
CA HIS A 234 0.30 -24.08 12.66
C HIS A 234 0.08 -24.97 11.43
N GLU A 235 1.07 -25.81 11.14
CA GLU A 235 0.91 -27.07 10.40
C GLU A 235 0.87 -28.22 11.40
#